data_AF-A0A9Q0PZP9-F1
#
_entry.id   AF-A0A9Q0PZP9-F1
#
_cell.length_a   1.000
_cell.length_b   1.000
_cell.length_c   1.000
_cell.angle_alpha   90.00
_cell.angle_beta   90.00
_cell.angle_gamma   90.00
#
_symmetry.space_group_name_H-M   'P 1'
#
loop_
_entity.id
_entity.type
_entity.pdbx_description
1 polymer ?
#
loop_
_entity_poly.entity_id
_entity_poly.type
_entity_poly.pdbx_seq_one_letter_code
_entity_poly.pdbx_strand_id
1 'polypeptide(L)'
;MVIDVSCLDKNLDLRLMLRSRSILTALTDDEMNILRDLINSAVVDSDMKGGLKWPLGKTSSGGRYRVIVVWHIVTKAYTSSSFRLKARDADRYDFRTGTGETTRQIYLKLNRIVSEITGTGS
;
A
#
# COMPACT_ATOMS: atom_id res chain seq x y z
N MET A 1 -6.90 10.89 -1.23
CA MET A 1 -6.08 10.72 -0.01
C MET A 1 -5.61 9.27 0.02
N VAL A 2 -4.34 9.01 0.30
CA VAL A 2 -3.82 7.65 0.52
C VAL A 2 -3.45 7.52 1.98
N ILE A 3 -3.86 6.44 2.62
CA ILE A 3 -3.59 6.10 4.02
C ILE A 3 -2.84 4.78 4.02
N ASP A 4 -1.67 4.77 4.65
CA ASP A 4 -0.93 3.54 4.93
C ASP A 4 -1.46 2.92 6.23
N VAL A 5 -1.75 1.62 6.20
CA VAL A 5 -2.29 0.84 7.32
C VAL A 5 -1.36 -0.34 7.56
N SER A 6 -0.69 -0.35 8.71
CA SER A 6 0.14 -1.48 9.12
C SER A 6 -0.67 -2.44 10.00
N CYS A 7 -0.73 -3.71 9.60
CA CYS A 7 -1.23 -4.78 10.47
C CYS A 7 -0.03 -5.51 11.07
N LEU A 8 0.45 -5.02 12.22
CA LEU A 8 1.67 -5.52 12.86
C LEU A 8 1.57 -7.01 13.22
N ASP A 9 0.38 -7.46 13.65
CA ASP A 9 0.14 -8.86 14.03
C ASP A 9 0.32 -9.85 12.87
N LYS A 10 0.09 -9.40 11.63
CA LYS A 10 0.18 -10.23 10.43
C LYS A 10 1.36 -9.88 9.53
N ASN A 11 2.17 -8.89 9.93
CA ASN A 11 3.26 -8.33 9.12
C ASN A 11 2.81 -7.96 7.68
N LEU A 12 1.61 -7.37 7.56
CA LEU A 12 1.04 -6.93 6.27
C LEU A 12 1.18 -5.42 6.13
N ASP A 13 1.77 -4.98 5.01
CA ASP A 13 1.74 -3.57 4.56
C ASP A 13 0.51 -3.39 3.67
N LEU A 14 -0.51 -2.72 4.20
CA LEU A 14 -1.77 -2.45 3.53
C LEU A 14 -1.88 -0.96 3.23
N ARG A 15 -2.46 -0.60 2.08
CA ARG A 15 -2.69 0.81 1.72
C ARG A 15 -4.11 1.01 1.26
N LEU A 16 -4.69 2.15 1.64
CA LEU A 16 -6.05 2.55 1.32
C LEU A 16 -6.02 3.85 0.54
N MET A 17 -6.64 3.87 -0.62
CA MET A 17 -6.95 5.13 -1.29
C MET A 17 -8.42 5.45 -1.06
N LEU A 18 -8.63 6.67 -0.56
CA LEU A 18 -9.94 7.21 -0.27
C LEU A 18 -10.26 8.37 -1.22
N ARG A 19 -11.52 8.39 -1.67
CA ARG A 19 -12.13 9.57 -2.26
C ARG A 19 -12.75 10.41 -1.15
N SER A 20 -12.36 11.69 -1.08
CA SER A 20 -13.02 12.71 -0.27
C SER A 20 -13.88 13.60 -1.16
N ARG A 21 -14.97 14.16 -0.63
CA ARG A 21 -15.82 15.15 -1.32
C ARG A 21 -15.38 16.61 -1.07
N SER A 22 -14.47 16.87 -0.12
CA SER A 22 -13.93 18.20 0.20
C SER A 22 -12.45 18.34 -0.19
N ILE A 23 -12.02 19.59 -0.39
CA ILE A 23 -10.59 19.92 -0.55
C ILE A 23 -9.88 19.59 0.76
N LEU A 24 -8.76 18.87 0.67
CA LEU A 24 -7.92 18.49 1.82
C LEU A 24 -7.29 19.74 2.45
N THR A 25 -7.98 20.36 3.39
CA THR A 25 -7.35 21.15 4.47
C THR A 25 -6.74 20.20 5.50
N ALA A 26 -6.17 20.72 6.59
CA ALA A 26 -5.89 19.91 7.77
C ALA A 26 -7.16 19.16 8.20
N LEU A 27 -7.01 17.86 8.48
CA LEU A 27 -8.12 17.02 8.94
C LEU A 27 -8.55 17.47 10.33
N THR A 28 -9.85 17.64 10.53
CA THR A 28 -10.39 17.88 11.87
C THR A 28 -10.40 16.59 12.70
N ASP A 29 -10.55 16.70 14.02
CA ASP A 29 -10.68 15.52 14.89
C ASP A 29 -11.87 14.63 14.50
N ASP A 30 -12.99 15.23 14.12
CA ASP A 30 -14.16 14.50 13.61
C ASP A 30 -13.83 13.73 12.33
N GLU A 31 -13.09 14.34 11.41
CA GLU A 31 -12.66 13.66 10.17
C GLU A 31 -11.69 12.53 10.46
N MET A 32 -10.77 12.70 11.40
CA MET A 32 -9.89 11.64 11.86
C MET A 32 -10.67 10.48 12.49
N ASN A 33 -11.71 10.77 13.28
CA ASN A 33 -12.56 9.72 13.86
C ASN A 33 -13.36 8.97 12.80
N ILE A 34 -13.94 9.67 11.82
CA ILE A 34 -14.63 9.04 10.68
C ILE A 34 -13.68 8.11 9.90
N LEU A 35 -12.43 8.52 9.71
CA LEU A 35 -11.40 7.70 9.04
C LEU A 35 -11.00 6.50 9.90
N ARG A 36 -10.83 6.67 11.22
CA ARG A 36 -10.56 5.56 12.15
C ARG A 36 -11.68 4.53 12.13
N ASP A 37 -12.94 4.95 12.18
CA ASP A 37 -14.08 4.04 12.12
C ASP A 37 -14.12 3.26 10.80
N LEU A 38 -13.82 3.94 9.69
CA LEU A 38 -13.71 3.29 8.38
C LEU A 38 -12.61 2.23 8.38
N ILE A 39 -11.42 2.54 8.88
CA ILE A 39 -10.29 1.62 8.95
C ILE A 39 -10.59 0.45 9.90
N ASN A 40 -11.14 0.72 11.09
CA ASN A 40 -11.46 -0.30 12.09
C ASN A 40 -12.58 -1.25 11.66
N SER A 41 -13.43 -0.82 10.73
CA SER A 41 -14.46 -1.69 10.14
C SER A 41 -13.95 -2.65 9.06
N ALA A 42 -12.68 -2.50 8.65
CA ALA A 42 -12.04 -3.39 7.69
C ALA A 42 -11.74 -4.76 8.33
N VAL A 43 -11.91 -5.82 7.56
CA VAL A 43 -11.55 -7.19 7.93
C VAL A 43 -10.44 -7.65 6.99
N VAL A 44 -9.36 -8.16 7.58
CA VAL A 44 -8.28 -8.78 6.81
C VAL A 44 -8.76 -10.10 6.22
N ASP A 45 -8.67 -10.23 4.91
CA ASP A 45 -9.05 -11.41 4.15
C ASP A 45 -7.98 -11.66 3.07
N SER A 46 -7.11 -12.64 3.32
CA SER A 46 -5.99 -12.97 2.42
C SER A 46 -6.42 -13.58 1.10
N ASP A 47 -7.64 -14.11 1.02
CA ASP A 47 -8.17 -14.75 -0.19
C ASP A 47 -8.77 -13.71 -1.14
N MET A 48 -9.03 -12.49 -0.65
CA MET A 48 -9.50 -11.37 -1.45
C MET A 48 -8.36 -10.54 -2.03
N LYS A 49 -8.58 -10.03 -3.23
CA LYS A 49 -7.67 -9.09 -3.88
C LYS A 49 -7.46 -7.84 -3.02
N GLY A 50 -6.20 -7.50 -2.78
CA GLY A 50 -5.81 -6.40 -1.91
C GLY A 50 -5.94 -6.65 -0.40
N GLY A 51 -6.26 -7.89 0.01
CA GLY A 51 -6.10 -8.36 1.40
C GLY A 51 -7.09 -7.82 2.43
N LEU A 52 -8.04 -6.98 2.00
CA LEU A 52 -9.00 -6.32 2.86
C LEU A 52 -10.40 -6.38 2.28
N LYS A 53 -11.37 -6.63 3.16
CA LYS A 53 -12.80 -6.52 2.86
C LYS A 53 -13.50 -5.65 3.88
N TRP A 54 -14.60 -5.06 3.48
CA TRP A 54 -15.53 -4.39 4.38
C TRP A 54 -16.85 -5.13 4.39
N PRO A 55 -17.56 -5.17 5.53
CA PRO A 55 -18.96 -5.56 5.54
C PRO A 55 -19.77 -4.73 4.54
N LEU A 56 -20.86 -5.30 4.04
CA LEU A 56 -21.72 -4.63 3.06
C LEU A 56 -22.13 -3.24 3.56
N GLY A 57 -21.92 -2.21 2.72
CA GLY A 57 -22.22 -0.82 3.06
C GLY A 57 -21.21 -0.11 3.97
N LYS A 58 -20.16 -0.79 4.45
CA LYS A 58 -19.13 -0.20 5.32
C LYS A 58 -17.90 0.35 4.58
N THR A 59 -17.89 0.33 3.25
CA THR A 59 -16.81 0.91 2.43
C THR A 59 -16.83 2.45 2.39
N SER A 60 -17.75 3.09 3.11
CA SER A 60 -17.84 4.54 3.25
C SER A 60 -18.19 4.92 4.67
N SER A 61 -17.72 6.09 5.12
CA SER A 61 -18.00 6.62 6.45
C SER A 61 -18.25 8.14 6.40
N GLY A 62 -19.16 8.60 7.27
CA GLY A 62 -19.48 10.03 7.45
C GLY A 62 -20.00 10.77 6.21
N GLY A 63 -20.48 10.04 5.18
CA GLY A 63 -20.94 10.60 3.90
C GLY A 63 -19.85 11.30 3.06
N ARG A 64 -18.62 11.36 3.56
CA ARG A 64 -17.51 12.14 2.99
C ARG A 64 -16.40 11.27 2.42
N TYR A 65 -16.13 10.12 3.05
CA TYR A 65 -15.03 9.25 2.66
C TYR A 65 -15.55 7.92 2.13
N ARG A 66 -14.96 7.47 1.01
CA ARG A 66 -15.22 6.15 0.43
C ARG A 66 -13.90 5.49 0.03
N VAL A 67 -13.74 4.22 0.38
CA VAL A 67 -12.64 3.38 -0.12
C VAL A 67 -12.81 3.20 -1.62
N ILE A 68 -11.78 3.59 -2.38
CA ILE A 68 -11.76 3.41 -3.83
C ILE A 68 -10.77 2.35 -4.26
N VAL A 69 -9.64 2.20 -3.55
CA VAL A 69 -8.64 1.18 -3.88
C VAL A 69 -7.98 0.67 -2.60
N VAL A 70 -7.71 -0.63 -2.57
CA VAL A 70 -6.89 -1.28 -1.54
C VAL A 70 -5.65 -1.89 -2.19
N TRP A 71 -4.53 -1.87 -1.47
CA TRP A 71 -3.32 -2.60 -1.83
C TRP A 71 -2.85 -3.43 -0.66
N HIS A 72 -2.36 -4.62 -0.98
CA HIS A 72 -1.53 -5.44 -0.11
C HIS A 72 -0.15 -5.56 -0.76
N ILE A 73 0.88 -5.15 -0.04
CA ILE A 73 2.25 -5.10 -0.54
C ILE A 73 3.13 -6.01 0.30
N VAL A 74 3.77 -6.99 -0.35
CA VAL A 74 4.81 -7.83 0.25
C VAL A 74 6.15 -7.42 -0.33
N THR A 75 7.07 -6.95 0.52
CA THR A 75 8.42 -6.59 0.08
C THR A 75 9.45 -7.50 0.73
N LYS A 76 10.25 -8.19 -0.08
CA LYS A 76 11.44 -8.92 0.34
C LYS A 76 12.69 -8.18 -0.10
N ALA A 77 13.63 -7.96 0.82
CA ALA A 77 14.88 -7.30 0.53
C ALA A 77 16.05 -8.22 0.84
N TYR A 78 16.96 -8.38 -0.12
CA TYR A 78 18.22 -9.09 0.00
C TYR A 78 19.33 -8.06 -0.14
N THR A 79 20.21 -8.00 0.86
CA THR A 79 21.29 -7.02 0.89
C THR A 79 22.60 -7.74 1.11
N SER A 80 23.61 -7.37 0.32
CA SER A 80 25.01 -7.75 0.51
C SER A 80 25.88 -6.49 0.43
N SER A 81 27.20 -6.65 0.60
CA SER A 81 28.16 -5.58 0.34
C SER A 81 28.11 -5.09 -1.10
N SER A 82 27.93 -5.99 -2.07
CA SER A 82 28.00 -5.68 -3.50
C SER A 82 26.68 -5.21 -4.10
N PHE A 83 25.53 -5.63 -3.56
CA PHE A 83 24.22 -5.29 -4.13
C PHE A 83 23.09 -5.23 -3.11
N ARG A 84 22.00 -4.59 -3.52
CA ARG A 84 20.70 -4.63 -2.84
C ARG A 84 19.61 -4.98 -3.84
N LEU A 85 18.96 -6.12 -3.64
CA LEU A 85 17.82 -6.59 -4.41
C LEU A 85 16.56 -6.44 -3.57
N LYS A 86 15.53 -5.78 -4.10
CA LYS A 86 14.20 -5.71 -3.50
C LYS A 86 13.19 -6.30 -4.47
N ALA A 87 12.47 -7.33 -4.02
CA ALA A 87 11.31 -7.86 -4.73
C ALA A 87 10.05 -7.36 -4.01
N ARG A 88 9.16 -6.69 -4.73
CA ARG A 88 7.89 -6.19 -4.23
C ARG A 88 6.77 -6.85 -5.03
N ASP A 89 5.91 -7.58 -4.34
CA ASP A 89 4.66 -8.10 -4.87
C ASP A 89 3.54 -7.19 -4.34
N ALA A 90 2.76 -6.61 -5.24
CA ALA A 90 1.64 -5.75 -4.90
C ALA A 90 0.36 -6.36 -5.47
N ASP A 91 -0.61 -6.61 -4.61
CA ASP A 91 -1.94 -7.05 -4.98
C ASP A 91 -2.94 -5.92 -4.70
N ARG A 92 -3.67 -5.51 -5.73
CA ARG A 92 -4.54 -4.33 -5.71
C ARG A 92 -5.96 -4.74 -6.03
N TYR A 93 -6.92 -4.06 -5.42
CA TYR A 93 -8.32 -4.10 -5.85
C TYR A 93 -8.92 -2.69 -5.94
N ASP A 94 -9.49 -2.34 -7.10
CA ASP A 94 -10.15 -1.06 -7.36
C ASP A 94 -11.68 -1.21 -7.29
N PHE A 95 -12.30 -0.62 -6.27
CA PHE A 95 -13.74 -0.66 -6.04
C PHE A 95 -14.55 0.17 -7.04
N ARG A 96 -13.89 1.01 -7.86
CA ARG A 96 -14.58 1.83 -8.87
C ARG A 96 -14.82 1.03 -10.15
N THR A 97 -13.85 0.20 -10.52
CA THR A 97 -13.89 -0.62 -11.74
C THR A 97 -14.24 -2.08 -11.44
N GLY A 98 -14.15 -2.52 -10.18
CA GLY A 98 -14.33 -3.91 -9.78
C GLY A 98 -13.18 -4.83 -10.21
N THR A 99 -12.02 -4.25 -10.54
CA THR A 99 -10.88 -4.99 -11.10
C THR A 99 -9.78 -5.18 -10.06
N GLY A 100 -9.29 -6.42 -9.95
CA GLY A 100 -8.06 -6.74 -9.23
C GLY A 100 -6.86 -6.78 -10.16
N GLU A 101 -5.70 -6.33 -9.68
CA GLU A 101 -4.43 -6.37 -10.41
C GLU A 101 -3.32 -6.83 -9.47
N THR A 102 -2.46 -7.72 -9.95
CA THR A 102 -1.24 -8.12 -9.24
C THR A 102 -0.03 -7.69 -10.04
N THR A 103 0.86 -6.95 -9.40
CA THR A 103 2.10 -6.44 -10.01
C THR A 103 3.29 -6.94 -9.21
N ARG A 104 4.32 -7.44 -9.91
CA ARG A 104 5.61 -7.76 -9.32
C ARG A 104 6.66 -6.80 -9.82
N GLN A 105 7.38 -6.18 -8.90
CA GLN A 105 8.45 -5.23 -9.19
C GLN A 105 9.76 -5.73 -8.59
N ILE A 106 10.82 -5.73 -9.39
CA ILE A 106 12.17 -6.07 -8.94
C ILE A 106 13.03 -4.81 -9.05
N TYR A 107 13.67 -4.42 -7.95
CA TYR A 107 14.62 -3.33 -7.89
C TYR A 107 16.00 -3.88 -7.54
N LEU A 108 16.99 -3.63 -8.39
CA LEU A 108 18.38 -4.00 -8.16
C LEU A 108 19.24 -2.74 -8.09
N LYS A 109 19.95 -2.56 -6.98
CA LYS A 109 21.01 -1.56 -6.84
C LYS A 109 22.35 -2.28 -6.73
N LEU A 110 23.28 -1.92 -7.60
CA LEU A 110 24.64 -2.48 -7.63
C LEU A 110 25.57 -1.42 -7.05
N ASN A 111 26.21 -1.72 -5.92
CA ASN A 111 26.99 -0.73 -5.18
C ASN A 111 28.43 -0.60 -5.71
N ARG A 112 28.95 -1.63 -6.40
CA ARG A 112 30.36 -1.73 -6.82
C ARG A 112 30.61 -1.53 -8.32
N ILE A 113 29.56 -1.40 -9.12
CA ILE A 113 29.69 -1.26 -10.57
C ILE A 113 30.39 0.04 -10.97
N VAL A 114 30.18 1.14 -10.23
CA VAL A 114 30.87 2.39 -10.55
C VAL A 114 32.38 2.22 -10.40
N SER A 115 32.88 1.63 -9.30
CA SER A 115 34.32 1.41 -9.12
C SER A 115 34.94 0.45 -10.13
N GLU A 116 34.17 -0.48 -10.69
CA GLU A 116 34.63 -1.45 -11.70
C GLU A 116 34.55 -0.87 -13.13
N ILE A 117 33.58 0.00 -13.43
CA ILE A 117 33.44 0.69 -14.73
C ILE A 117 34.38 1.90 -14.82
N THR A 118 34.62 2.61 -13.72
CA THR A 118 35.60 3.71 -13.66
C THR A 118 36.99 3.22 -13.29
N GLY A 119 37.23 1.90 -13.34
CA GLY A 119 38.54 1.30 -13.20
C GLY A 119 39.46 1.84 -14.29
N THR A 120 40.30 2.78 -13.89
CA THR A 120 41.45 3.30 -14.62
C THR A 120 42.20 2.16 -15.29
N GLY A 121 42.39 2.25 -16.61
CA GLY A 121 43.52 1.60 -17.25
C GLY A 121 44.79 2.07 -16.54
N SER A 122 45.45 1.15 -15.85
CA SER A 122 46.77 1.28 -15.24
C SER A 122 47.54 0.04 -15.57
#